data_AF-A0A6N0I4J8-F1
#
_entry.id   AF-A0A6N0I4J8-F1
#
_cell.length_a   1.000
_cell.length_b   1.000
_cell.length_c   1.000
_cell.angle_alpha   90.00
_cell.angle_beta   90.00
_cell.angle_gamma   90.00
#
_symmetry.space_group_name_H-M   'P 1'
#
loop_
_entity.id
_entity.type
_entity.pdbx_description
1 polymer ?
#
loop_
_entity_poly.entity_id
_entity_poly.type
_entity_poly.pdbx_seq_one_letter_code
_entity_poly.pdbx_strand_id
1 'polypeptide(L)'
;MDQAKTTGNTEINNIQPEVVKKSLARQAIDEVAKVKKEKINQMLDATEEEKEAAKQKVDEEVIKAKNNINQATTNDGVNNAKTTGKNTIENIQPEVVKNQKQDKR
;
A
#
# COMPACT_ATOMS: atom_id res chain seq x y z
N MET A 1 -29.84 33.35 -24.33
CA MET A 1 -29.56 32.21 -23.42
C MET A 1 -28.41 31.46 -24.03
N ASP A 2 -27.30 31.49 -23.31
CA ASP A 2 -25.96 31.13 -23.75
C ASP A 2 -25.87 29.70 -24.28
N GLN A 3 -25.26 29.57 -25.46
CA GLN A 3 -24.74 28.30 -25.94
C GLN A 3 -23.46 27.98 -25.17
N ALA A 4 -23.57 27.24 -24.07
CA ALA A 4 -22.43 26.60 -23.42
C ALA A 4 -22.71 25.11 -23.19
N LYS A 5 -22.48 24.33 -24.25
CA LYS A 5 -21.89 22.97 -24.28
C LYS A 5 -22.38 22.01 -23.16
N THR A 6 -23.41 21.19 -23.33
CA THR A 6 -23.42 19.92 -24.10
C THR A 6 -22.09 19.16 -24.23
N THR A 7 -21.22 19.19 -23.20
CA THR A 7 -20.07 18.26 -23.09
C THR A 7 -19.74 17.91 -21.63
N GLY A 8 -20.76 17.59 -20.82
CA GLY A 8 -20.57 17.37 -19.38
C GLY A 8 -21.22 16.10 -18.82
N ASN A 9 -21.66 15.15 -19.66
CA ASN A 9 -22.46 14.02 -19.18
C ASN A 9 -21.96 12.62 -19.60
N THR A 10 -20.84 12.52 -20.32
CA THR A 10 -20.28 11.20 -20.67
C THR A 10 -19.26 10.68 -19.65
N GLU A 11 -18.73 11.53 -18.76
CA GLU A 11 -17.75 11.10 -17.74
C GLU A 11 -18.38 10.82 -16.36
N ILE A 12 -19.56 11.36 -16.05
CA ILE A 12 -20.14 11.30 -14.69
C ILE A 12 -20.54 9.87 -14.27
N ASN A 13 -20.91 9.00 -15.21
CA ASN A 13 -21.27 7.60 -14.89
C ASN A 13 -20.06 6.69 -14.64
N ASN A 14 -18.84 7.10 -15.03
CA ASN A 14 -17.63 6.31 -14.78
C ASN A 14 -16.80 6.85 -13.59
N ILE A 15 -17.04 8.08 -13.16
CA ILE A 15 -16.34 8.69 -12.02
C ILE A 15 -16.79 8.08 -10.68
N GLN A 16 -18.07 7.72 -10.52
CA GLN A 16 -18.57 7.04 -9.31
C GLN A 16 -17.91 5.68 -9.04
N PRO A 17 -17.82 4.74 -10.00
CA PRO A 17 -17.13 3.48 -9.78
C PRO A 17 -15.63 3.68 -9.51
N GLU A 18 -14.98 4.67 -10.13
CA GLU A 18 -13.55 4.91 -9.93
C GLU A 18 -13.23 5.42 -8.51
N VAL A 19 -13.97 6.41 -7.99
CA VAL A 19 -13.76 6.94 -6.64
C VAL A 19 -14.02 5.87 -5.57
N VAL A 20 -15.08 5.09 -5.72
CA VAL A 20 -15.39 3.95 -4.81
C VAL A 20 -14.29 2.90 -4.89
N LYS A 21 -13.83 2.55 -6.10
CA LYS A 21 -12.76 1.57 -6.31
C LYS A 21 -11.42 2.03 -5.72
N LYS A 22 -11.08 3.31 -5.85
CA LYS A 22 -9.92 3.93 -5.16
C LYS A 22 -10.05 3.79 -3.66
N SER A 23 -11.23 4.09 -3.10
CA SER A 23 -11.46 3.97 -1.66
C SER A 23 -11.28 2.55 -1.14
N LEU A 24 -11.90 1.56 -1.80
CA LEU A 24 -11.76 0.14 -1.48
C LEU A 24 -10.30 -0.34 -1.64
N ALA A 25 -9.60 0.14 -2.67
CA ALA A 25 -8.20 -0.19 -2.87
C ALA A 25 -7.32 0.33 -1.72
N ARG A 26 -7.54 1.57 -1.26
CA ARG A 26 -6.81 2.13 -0.11
C ARG A 26 -7.10 1.37 1.19
N GLN A 27 -8.36 1.01 1.43
CA GLN A 27 -8.74 0.19 2.59
C GLN A 27 -8.04 -1.17 2.57
N ALA A 28 -7.99 -1.81 1.40
CA ALA A 28 -7.27 -3.08 1.25
C ALA A 28 -5.76 -2.95 1.52
N ILE A 29 -5.15 -1.80 1.19
CA ILE A 29 -3.76 -1.50 1.56
C ILE A 29 -3.61 -1.37 3.08
N ASP A 30 -4.53 -0.67 3.75
CA ASP A 30 -4.52 -0.51 5.21
C ASP A 30 -4.66 -1.84 5.95
N GLU A 31 -5.55 -2.72 5.49
CA GLU A 31 -5.72 -4.05 6.07
C GLU A 31 -4.46 -4.90 5.93
N VAL A 32 -3.84 -4.93 4.75
CA VAL A 32 -2.58 -5.66 4.54
C VAL A 32 -1.48 -5.09 5.43
N ALA A 33 -1.36 -3.77 5.53
CA ALA A 33 -0.39 -3.13 6.38
C ALA A 33 -0.57 -3.50 7.85
N LYS A 34 -1.80 -3.49 8.35
CA LYS A 34 -2.12 -3.91 9.72
C LYS A 34 -1.68 -5.34 9.97
N VAL A 35 -2.13 -6.28 9.13
CA VAL A 35 -1.76 -7.70 9.24
C VAL A 35 -0.24 -7.87 9.17
N LYS A 36 0.43 -7.11 8.30
CA LYS A 36 1.86 -7.19 8.14
C LYS A 36 2.62 -6.68 9.37
N LYS A 37 2.21 -5.55 9.94
CA LYS A 37 2.80 -5.01 11.17
C LYS A 37 2.59 -5.95 12.36
N GLU A 38 1.43 -6.61 12.45
CA GLU A 38 1.18 -7.63 13.48
C GLU A 38 2.14 -8.82 13.31
N LYS A 39 2.31 -9.33 12.08
CA LYS A 39 3.30 -10.38 11.78
C LYS A 39 4.72 -9.97 12.15
N ILE A 40 5.13 -8.74 11.80
CA ILE A 40 6.45 -8.19 12.18
C ILE A 40 6.60 -8.14 13.69
N ASN A 41 5.57 -7.71 14.42
CA ASN A 41 5.62 -7.61 15.88
C ASN A 41 5.83 -8.98 16.54
N GLN A 42 5.23 -10.02 15.97
CA GLN A 42 5.32 -11.41 16.43
C GLN A 42 6.63 -12.12 16.04
N MET A 43 7.49 -11.55 15.18
CA MET A 43 8.76 -12.16 14.81
C MET A 43 9.72 -12.18 16.01
N LEU A 44 9.98 -13.35 16.59
CA LEU A 44 10.86 -13.47 17.77
C LEU A 44 12.35 -13.35 17.42
N ASP A 45 12.70 -13.56 16.15
CA ASP A 45 14.08 -13.56 15.67
C ASP A 45 14.67 -12.15 15.44
N ALA A 46 13.85 -11.10 15.58
CA ALA A 46 14.23 -9.70 15.34
C ALA A 46 14.21 -8.88 16.64
N THR A 47 15.11 -7.90 16.74
CA THR A 47 15.09 -6.94 17.87
C THR A 47 13.94 -5.95 17.74
N GLU A 48 13.63 -5.20 18.81
CA GLU A 48 12.58 -4.18 18.75
C GLU A 48 12.93 -3.08 17.73
N GLU A 49 14.20 -2.68 17.64
CA GLU A 49 14.66 -1.68 16.68
C GLU A 49 14.46 -2.16 15.22
N GLU A 50 14.77 -3.42 14.94
CA GLU A 50 14.60 -4.02 13.60
C GLU A 50 13.11 -4.14 13.24
N LYS A 51 12.25 -4.45 14.23
CA LYS A 51 10.80 -4.49 14.05
C LYS A 51 10.23 -3.10 13.77
N GLU A 52 10.62 -2.10 14.55
CA GLU A 52 10.15 -0.72 14.36
C GLU A 52 10.60 -0.18 13.01
N ALA A 53 11.84 -0.42 12.59
CA ALA A 53 12.31 -0.06 11.25
C ALA A 53 11.49 -0.73 10.14
N ALA A 54 11.14 -2.02 10.29
CA ALA A 54 10.26 -2.70 9.33
C ALA A 54 8.83 -2.14 9.33
N LYS A 55 8.26 -1.80 10.51
CA LYS A 55 6.94 -1.16 10.59
C LYS A 55 6.93 0.23 9.94
N GLN A 56 8.00 1.00 10.08
CA GLN A 56 8.17 2.29 9.41
C GLN A 56 8.23 2.11 7.89
N LYS A 57 9.01 1.14 7.39
CA LYS A 57 9.02 0.78 5.96
C LYS A 57 7.62 0.40 5.47
N VAL A 58 6.83 -0.33 6.27
CA VAL A 58 5.43 -0.64 5.93
C VAL A 58 4.61 0.65 5.75
N ASP A 59 4.74 1.62 6.66
CA ASP A 59 4.02 2.89 6.56
C ASP A 59 4.41 3.71 5.32
N GLU A 60 5.70 3.76 5.00
CA GLU A 60 6.19 4.44 3.79
C GLU A 60 5.60 3.82 2.52
N GLU A 61 5.60 2.49 2.43
CA GLU A 61 5.04 1.77 1.28
C GLU A 61 3.52 1.87 1.20
N VAL A 62 2.81 1.96 2.34
CA VAL A 62 1.38 2.28 2.38
C VAL A 62 1.11 3.65 1.79
N ILE A 63 1.87 4.66 2.21
CA ILE A 63 1.72 6.03 1.71
C ILE A 63 1.95 6.06 0.19
N LYS A 64 3.02 5.43 -0.29
CA LYS A 64 3.32 5.30 -1.74
C LYS A 64 2.21 4.59 -2.50
N ALA A 65 1.73 3.45 -2.00
CA ALA A 65 0.66 2.69 -2.63
C ALA A 65 -0.64 3.50 -2.72
N LYS A 66 -1.03 4.20 -1.64
CA LYS A 66 -2.20 5.08 -1.63
C LYS A 66 -2.06 6.25 -2.59
N ASN A 67 -0.87 6.86 -2.68
CA ASN A 67 -0.59 7.92 -3.64
C ASN A 67 -0.73 7.42 -5.08
N ASN A 68 -0.17 6.25 -5.40
CA ASN A 68 -0.33 5.63 -6.72
C ASN A 68 -1.80 5.32 -7.05
N ILE A 69 -2.58 4.84 -6.08
CA ILE A 69 -4.03 4.62 -6.25
C ILE A 69 -4.76 5.93 -6.53
N ASN A 70 -4.41 7.01 -5.83
CA ASN A 70 -5.03 8.31 -6.03
C ASN A 70 -4.70 8.91 -7.41
N GLN A 71 -3.45 8.72 -7.87
CA GLN A 71 -2.97 9.19 -9.17
C GLN A 71 -3.48 8.37 -10.36
N ALA A 72 -3.89 7.12 -10.15
CA ALA A 72 -4.44 6.30 -11.22
C ALA A 72 -5.70 6.96 -11.81
N THR A 73 -5.80 7.03 -13.14
CA THR A 73 -6.94 7.63 -13.87
C THR A 73 -7.90 6.59 -14.43
N THR A 74 -7.62 5.31 -14.22
CA THR A 74 -8.41 4.19 -14.74
C THR A 74 -8.60 3.11 -13.69
N ASN A 75 -9.67 2.35 -13.84
CA ASN A 75 -9.98 1.20 -12.99
C ASN A 75 -8.86 0.14 -12.97
N ASP A 76 -8.15 -0.04 -14.08
CA ASP A 76 -7.03 -0.97 -14.18
C ASP A 76 -5.77 -0.40 -13.51
N GLY A 77 -5.53 0.91 -13.65
CA GLY A 77 -4.47 1.61 -12.91
C GLY A 77 -4.64 1.47 -11.40
N VAL A 78 -5.87 1.61 -10.90
CA VAL A 78 -6.19 1.41 -9.47
C VAL A 78 -5.90 -0.04 -9.04
N ASN A 79 -6.30 -1.03 -9.84
CA ASN A 79 -6.04 -2.45 -9.57
C ASN A 79 -4.54 -2.77 -9.56
N ASN A 80 -3.78 -2.23 -10.51
CA ASN A 80 -2.34 -2.43 -10.60
C ASN A 80 -1.63 -1.77 -9.41
N ALA A 81 -1.96 -0.51 -9.10
CA ALA A 81 -1.39 0.20 -7.95
C ALA A 81 -1.68 -0.53 -6.63
N LYS A 82 -2.90 -1.03 -6.45
CA LYS A 82 -3.28 -1.88 -5.32
C LYS A 82 -2.42 -3.14 -5.26
N THR A 83 -2.34 -3.90 -6.36
CA THR A 83 -1.63 -5.19 -6.40
C THR A 83 -0.14 -5.01 -6.13
N THR A 84 0.50 -4.06 -6.79
CA THR A 84 1.91 -3.71 -6.54
C THR A 84 2.12 -3.28 -5.10
N GLY A 85 1.27 -2.38 -4.57
CA GLY A 85 1.36 -1.94 -3.19
C GLY A 85 1.23 -3.08 -2.17
N LYS A 86 0.26 -3.98 -2.35
CA LYS A 86 0.10 -5.17 -1.49
C LYS A 86 1.35 -6.04 -1.54
N ASN A 87 1.85 -6.37 -2.72
CA ASN A 87 3.04 -7.20 -2.89
C ASN A 87 4.26 -6.57 -2.20
N THR A 88 4.48 -5.27 -2.39
CA THR A 88 5.60 -4.58 -1.75
C THR A 88 5.49 -4.65 -0.23
N ILE A 89 4.32 -4.34 0.35
CA ILE A 89 4.09 -4.38 1.80
C ILE A 89 4.27 -5.81 2.34
N GLU A 90 3.71 -6.81 1.66
CA GLU A 90 3.79 -8.22 2.07
C GLU A 90 5.23 -8.74 2.10
N ASN A 91 6.12 -8.20 1.27
CA ASN A 91 7.54 -8.55 1.20
C ASN A 91 8.42 -7.85 2.24
N ILE A 92 7.92 -6.87 2.99
CA ILE A 92 8.71 -6.19 4.02
C ILE A 92 9.01 -7.14 5.17
N GLN A 93 10.21 -7.14 5.73
CA GLN A 93 10.53 -7.93 6.91
C GLN A 93 11.59 -7.19 7.73
N PRO A 94 11.70 -7.46 9.04
CA PRO A 94 12.83 -6.99 9.83
C PRO A 94 14.13 -7.44 9.18
N GLU A 95 15.05 -6.51 9.00
CA GLU A 95 16.42 -6.84 8.64
C GLU A 95 17.10 -7.36 9.90
N VAL A 96 16.99 -8.67 10.12
CA VAL A 96 17.68 -9.33 11.24
C VAL A 96 19.17 -9.31 10.93
N VAL A 97 19.88 -8.38 11.57
CA VAL A 97 21.34 -8.37 11.57
C VAL A 97 21.76 -9.51 12.47
N LYS A 98 21.86 -10.72 11.91
CA LYS A 98 22.52 -11.84 12.57
C LYS A 98 23.94 -11.38 12.87
N ASN A 99 24.18 -10.90 14.09
CA ASN A 99 25.53 -10.76 14.60
C ASN A 99 26.18 -12.13 14.45
N GLN A 100 27.08 -12.24 13.48
CA GLN A 100 27.98 -13.38 13.31
C GLN A 100 28.88 -13.44 14.56
N LYS A 101 28.37 -14.02 15.64
CA LYS A 101 29.16 -14.43 16.80
C LYS A 101 28.75 -15.84 17.21
N GLN A 102 28.88 -16.78 16.28
CA GLN A 102 29.18 -18.17 16.63
C GLN A 102 29.68 -18.94 15.40
N ASP A 103 30.91 -18.65 14.98
CA ASP A 103 31.81 -19.73 14.57
C ASP A 103 33.11 -19.55 15.35
N LYS A 104 33.02 -19.89 16.64
CA LYS A 104 34.19 -20.26 17.44
C LYS A 104 34.32 -21.77 17.29
N ARG A 105 35.18 -22.23 16.39
CA ARG A 105 35.82 -23.55 16.44
C ARG A 105 37.26 -23.41 16.02
#